data_AF-S6SGD0-F1
#
_entry.id   AF-S6SGD0-F1
#
_cell.length_a   1.000
_cell.length_b   1.000
_cell.length_c   1.000
_cell.angle_alpha   90.00
_cell.angle_beta   90.00
_cell.angle_gamma   90.00
#
_symmetry.space_group_name_H-M   'P 1'
#
loop_
_entity.id
_entity.type
_entity.pdbx_description
1 polymer ?
#
loop_
_entity_poly.entity_id
_entity_poly.type
_entity_poly.pdbx_seq_one_letter_code
_entity_poly.pdbx_strand_id
1 'polypeptide(L)'
;MNQKVDIEALHETSINSDQPLLHLQQVSRSFMAGDREFQVLKHIDLAIHTGELVAIIGASGSGKSTLMNILGCLDHASAGSYQVNGQETREQDDDALAALRRDHFGFIFQRYHLLPHLDAVRNVEIPAIYAGTAQVKRHERAQALLTRLGLGGHLQHRPSQMS
;
A
#
# COMPACT_ATOMS: atom_id res chain seq x y z
N MET A 1 -8.37 13.24 -23.17
CA MET A 1 -8.73 14.17 -22.09
C MET A 1 -8.01 13.69 -20.85
N ASN A 2 -6.89 14.31 -20.48
CA ASN A 2 -6.05 13.85 -19.36
C ASN A 2 -6.58 14.45 -18.06
N GLN A 3 -7.04 13.59 -17.15
CA GLN A 3 -7.54 13.98 -15.84
C GLN A 3 -6.40 13.93 -14.83
N LYS A 4 -6.24 14.99 -14.03
CA LYS A 4 -5.21 15.11 -13.01
C LYS A 4 -5.56 14.23 -11.80
N VAL A 5 -4.56 13.72 -11.10
CA VAL A 5 -4.74 13.19 -9.73
C VAL A 5 -4.66 14.37 -8.79
N ASP A 6 -5.70 14.59 -8.00
CA ASP A 6 -5.72 15.61 -6.96
C ASP A 6 -5.54 14.92 -5.62
N ILE A 7 -4.61 15.40 -4.79
CA ILE A 7 -4.26 14.81 -3.50
C ILE A 7 -4.59 15.84 -2.43
N GLU A 8 -5.46 15.47 -1.50
CA GLU A 8 -5.91 16.33 -0.41
C GLU A 8 -5.48 15.71 0.93
N ALA A 9 -4.75 16.50 1.73
CA ALA A 9 -4.44 16.12 3.11
C ALA A 9 -5.64 16.41 4.01
N LEU A 10 -6.12 15.39 4.73
CA LEU A 10 -7.15 15.53 5.74
C LEU A 10 -6.44 15.80 7.07
N HIS A 11 -6.43 17.07 7.49
CA HIS A 11 -5.67 17.49 8.67
C HIS A 11 -6.29 16.94 9.97
N GLU A 12 -5.54 16.10 10.69
CA GLU A 12 -5.54 16.04 12.15
C GLU A 12 -4.08 16.20 12.62
N THR A 13 -3.88 17.16 13.52
CA THR A 13 -2.62 17.70 14.08
C THR A 13 -1.39 16.77 14.03
N SER A 14 -0.38 17.11 13.22
CA SER A 14 0.88 16.36 13.08
C SER A 14 1.97 16.79 14.06
N ILE A 15 2.71 15.79 14.56
CA ILE A 15 4.02 15.96 15.21
C ILE A 15 5.05 16.20 14.09
N ASN A 16 5.75 17.32 14.15
CA ASN A 16 6.61 17.81 13.08
C ASN A 16 7.96 17.05 13.07
N SER A 17 8.07 15.99 12.26
CA SER A 17 9.38 15.50 11.80
C SER A 17 9.71 16.19 10.47
N ASP A 18 10.86 16.86 10.41
CA ASP A 18 11.30 17.65 9.25
C ASP A 18 11.45 16.80 7.96
N GLN A 19 11.59 15.48 8.14
CA GLN A 19 11.65 14.51 7.05
C GLN A 19 10.29 13.83 6.82
N PRO A 20 9.75 13.84 5.59
CA PRO A 20 8.55 13.10 5.22
C PRO A 20 8.79 11.57 5.25
N LEU A 21 7.75 10.82 5.59
CA LEU A 21 7.75 9.36 5.55
C LEU A 21 7.77 8.87 4.11
N LEU A 22 6.92 9.43 3.24
CA LEU A 22 6.89 9.14 1.80
C LEU A 22 7.20 10.44 1.05
N HIS A 23 8.15 10.41 0.13
CA HIS A 23 8.56 11.60 -0.62
C HIS A 23 8.74 11.28 -2.09
N LEU A 24 7.91 11.88 -2.94
CA LEU A 24 7.93 11.77 -4.38
C LEU A 24 8.38 13.11 -4.95
N GLN A 25 9.38 13.06 -5.82
CA GLN A 25 9.88 14.22 -6.54
C GLN A 25 9.86 13.93 -8.04
N GLN A 26 9.05 14.70 -8.77
CA GLN A 26 8.89 14.61 -10.22
C GLN A 26 8.54 13.20 -10.72
N VAL A 27 7.84 12.41 -9.91
CA VAL A 27 7.52 11.01 -10.22
C VAL A 27 6.61 10.92 -11.42
N SER A 28 7.04 10.12 -12.41
CA SER A 28 6.29 9.86 -13.64
C SER A 28 6.19 8.38 -13.90
N ARG A 29 5.09 7.95 -14.52
CA ARG A 29 4.87 6.55 -14.91
C ARG A 29 4.28 6.48 -16.30
N SER A 30 4.98 5.77 -17.18
CA SER A 30 4.57 5.50 -18.55
C SER A 30 4.40 4.01 -18.78
N PHE A 31 3.46 3.66 -19.67
CA PHE A 31 3.23 2.30 -20.15
C PHE A 31 3.32 2.26 -21.67
N MET A 32 3.77 1.14 -22.21
CA MET A 32 3.81 0.90 -23.65
C MET A 32 2.53 0.21 -24.12
N ALA A 33 1.93 0.72 -25.19
CA ALA A 33 0.80 0.11 -25.90
C ALA A 33 1.19 -0.08 -27.37
N GLY A 34 1.75 -1.24 -27.70
CA GLY A 34 2.46 -1.45 -28.96
C GLY A 34 3.68 -0.54 -29.04
N ASP A 35 3.79 0.23 -30.11
CA ASP A 35 4.90 1.18 -30.34
C ASP A 35 4.64 2.58 -29.75
N ARG A 36 3.53 2.77 -29.04
CA ARG A 36 3.17 4.07 -28.43
C ARG A 36 3.39 4.06 -26.93
N GLU A 37 4.14 5.04 -26.44
CA GLU A 37 4.24 5.32 -25.01
C GLU A 37 3.06 6.18 -24.54
N PHE A 38 2.45 5.79 -23.43
CA PHE A 38 1.40 6.56 -22.75
C PHE A 38 1.79 6.85 -21.31
N GLN A 39 1.92 8.14 -20.99
CA GLN A 39 2.26 8.60 -19.65
C GLN A 39 0.99 8.75 -18.79
N VAL A 40 0.85 7.88 -17.79
CA VAL A 40 -0.26 7.85 -16.82
C VAL A 40 -0.03 8.86 -15.69
N LEU A 41 1.17 8.87 -15.09
CA LEU A 41 1.54 9.84 -14.04
C LEU A 41 2.55 10.83 -14.59
N LYS A 42 2.33 12.11 -14.29
CA LYS A 42 3.09 13.23 -14.88
C LYS A 42 3.65 14.11 -13.79
N HIS A 43 4.94 13.97 -13.51
CA HIS A 43 5.71 14.86 -12.63
C HIS A 43 5.02 15.10 -11.28
N ILE A 44 4.66 14.02 -10.60
CA ILE A 44 4.01 14.08 -9.29
C ILE A 44 5.05 14.44 -8.22
N ASP A 45 4.84 15.56 -7.55
CA ASP A 45 5.51 15.91 -6.30
C ASP A 45 4.53 15.69 -5.14
N LEU A 46 4.96 14.96 -4.12
CA LEU A 46 4.14 14.63 -2.95
C LEU A 46 5.03 14.35 -1.75
N ALA A 47 4.70 14.92 -0.60
CA ALA A 47 5.28 14.58 0.69
C ALA A 47 4.15 14.14 1.63
N ILE A 48 4.32 12.98 2.27
CA ILE A 48 3.40 12.47 3.30
C ILE A 48 4.21 12.23 4.57
N HIS A 49 3.80 12.82 5.67
CA HIS A 49 4.43 12.67 6.98
C HIS A 49 3.80 11.53 7.80
N THR A 50 4.53 11.07 8.81
CA THR A 50 4.04 10.01 9.69
C THR A 50 2.77 10.46 10.41
N GLY A 51 1.73 9.61 10.37
CA GLY A 51 0.45 9.87 11.04
C GLY A 51 -0.54 10.67 10.20
N GLU A 52 -0.17 11.14 9.01
CA GLU A 52 -1.11 11.85 8.15
C GLU A 52 -2.16 10.91 7.54
N LEU A 53 -3.40 11.40 7.51
CA LEU A 53 -4.48 10.80 6.76
C LEU A 53 -4.63 11.54 5.42
N VAL A 54 -4.35 10.86 4.32
CA VAL A 54 -4.36 11.45 2.98
C VAL A 54 -5.44 10.83 2.11
N ALA A 55 -6.20 11.67 1.41
CA ALA A 55 -7.17 11.26 0.42
C ALA A 55 -6.63 11.55 -1.00
N ILE A 56 -6.63 10.52 -1.85
CA ILE A 56 -6.26 10.66 -3.27
C ILE A 56 -7.54 10.61 -4.11
N ILE A 57 -7.90 11.73 -4.72
CA ILE A 57 -9.17 11.92 -5.43
C ILE A 57 -8.88 12.19 -6.92
N GLY A 58 -9.84 11.85 -7.77
CA GLY A 58 -9.72 12.08 -9.20
C GLY A 58 -10.61 11.13 -9.99
N ALA A 59 -10.91 11.50 -11.23
CA ALA A 59 -11.80 10.74 -12.09
C ALA A 59 -11.20 9.39 -12.53
N SER A 60 -12.05 8.48 -13.02
CA SER A 60 -11.60 7.15 -13.45
C SER A 60 -10.53 7.24 -14.54
N GLY A 61 -9.45 6.48 -14.41
CA GLY A 61 -8.32 6.53 -15.35
C GLY A 61 -7.32 7.65 -15.13
N SER A 62 -7.49 8.52 -14.11
CA SER A 62 -6.50 9.58 -13.81
C SER A 62 -5.13 9.07 -13.30
N GLY A 63 -4.99 7.77 -13.02
CA GLY A 63 -3.75 7.18 -12.54
C GLY A 63 -3.67 6.95 -11.02
N LYS A 64 -4.74 7.16 -10.26
CA LYS A 64 -4.77 6.94 -8.80
C LYS A 64 -4.26 5.56 -8.37
N SER A 65 -4.76 4.50 -9.00
CA SER A 65 -4.31 3.13 -8.71
C SER A 65 -2.84 2.93 -9.06
N THR A 66 -2.36 3.55 -10.14
CA THR A 66 -0.94 3.54 -10.51
C THR A 66 -0.09 4.25 -9.46
N LEU A 67 -0.53 5.41 -8.97
CA LEU A 67 0.15 6.13 -7.89
C LEU A 67 0.16 5.29 -6.60
N MET A 68 -0.97 4.68 -6.23
CA MET A 68 -1.06 3.79 -5.06
C MET A 68 -0.12 2.57 -5.18
N ASN A 69 0.03 2.00 -6.36
CA ASN A 69 0.96 0.89 -6.58
C ASN A 69 2.41 1.32 -6.42
N ILE A 70 2.78 2.51 -6.91
CA ILE A 70 4.12 3.07 -6.70
C ILE A 70 4.36 3.36 -5.23
N LEU A 71 3.42 4.02 -4.55
CA LEU A 71 3.49 4.28 -3.10
C LEU A 71 3.68 2.99 -2.32
N GLY A 72 2.98 1.92 -2.70
CA GLY A 72 3.10 0.60 -2.09
C GLY A 72 4.34 -0.20 -2.49
N CYS A 73 5.25 0.35 -3.29
CA CYS A 73 6.38 -0.38 -3.86
C CYS A 73 5.95 -1.68 -4.58
N LEU A 74 4.78 -1.69 -5.22
CA LEU A 74 4.27 -2.77 -6.07
C LEU A 74 4.57 -2.52 -7.55
N ASP A 75 4.95 -1.30 -7.91
CA ASP A 75 5.40 -0.89 -9.23
C ASP A 75 6.48 0.18 -9.08
N HIS A 76 7.29 0.37 -10.12
CA HIS A 76 8.33 1.40 -10.16
C HIS A 76 7.89 2.60 -10.99
N ALA A 77 8.30 3.79 -10.56
CA ALA A 77 8.25 4.97 -11.40
C ALA A 77 9.12 4.78 -12.66
N SER A 78 8.68 5.32 -13.79
CA SER A 78 9.49 5.38 -15.01
C SER A 78 10.55 6.48 -14.94
N ALA A 79 10.29 7.55 -14.17
CA ALA A 79 11.22 8.65 -13.90
C ALA A 79 10.87 9.36 -12.58
N GLY A 80 11.80 10.18 -12.09
CA GLY A 80 11.69 10.86 -10.80
C GLY A 80 12.35 10.08 -9.66
N SER A 81 12.16 10.55 -8.43
CA SER A 81 12.67 9.94 -7.19
C SER A 81 11.50 9.61 -6.27
N TYR A 82 11.53 8.43 -5.66
CA TYR A 82 10.56 8.04 -4.63
C TYR A 82 11.29 7.43 -3.45
N GLN A 83 11.18 8.10 -2.30
CA GLN A 83 11.83 7.72 -1.06
C GLN A 83 10.82 7.33 0.01
N VAL A 84 11.16 6.28 0.77
CA VAL A 84 10.42 5.84 1.97
C VAL A 84 11.38 5.93 3.15
N ASN A 85 11.03 6.72 4.18
CA ASN A 85 11.93 7.06 5.28
C ASN A 85 13.31 7.58 4.80
N GLY A 86 13.32 8.34 3.70
CA GLY A 86 14.55 8.85 3.06
C GLY A 86 15.37 7.85 2.26
N GLN A 87 14.92 6.60 2.14
CA GLN A 87 15.61 5.59 1.34
C GLN A 87 15.00 5.54 -0.07
N GLU A 88 15.83 5.72 -1.10
CA GLU A 88 15.41 5.65 -2.49
C GLU A 88 14.98 4.22 -2.87
N THR A 89 13.76 4.09 -3.39
CA THR A 89 13.15 2.81 -3.75
C THR A 89 13.67 2.27 -5.08
N ARG A 90 14.08 3.14 -6.02
CA ARG A 90 14.62 2.72 -7.32
C ARG A 90 15.95 1.97 -7.21
N GLU A 91 16.69 2.20 -6.14
CA GLU A 91 17.99 1.56 -5.88
C GLU A 91 17.86 0.21 -5.16
N GLN A 92 16.66 -0.14 -4.69
CA GLN A 92 16.38 -1.38 -3.98
C GLN A 92 16.07 -2.52 -4.96
N ASP A 93 16.52 -3.72 -4.61
CA ASP A 93 16.09 -4.94 -5.30
C ASP A 93 14.71 -5.42 -4.83
N ASP A 94 14.17 -6.44 -5.50
CA ASP A 94 12.84 -6.96 -5.22
C ASP A 94 12.69 -7.48 -3.78
N ASP A 95 13.76 -8.04 -3.21
CA ASP A 95 13.78 -8.58 -1.85
C ASP A 95 13.79 -7.46 -0.80
N ALA A 96 14.56 -6.40 -1.02
CA ALA A 96 14.56 -5.21 -0.18
C ALA A 96 13.21 -4.48 -0.24
N LEU A 97 12.59 -4.38 -1.43
CA LEU A 97 11.23 -3.84 -1.56
C LEU A 97 10.20 -4.76 -0.91
N ALA A 98 10.37 -6.08 -0.95
CA ALA A 98 9.52 -7.02 -0.24
C ALA A 98 9.62 -6.86 1.29
N ALA A 99 10.83 -6.65 1.80
CA ALA A 99 11.06 -6.35 3.21
C ALA A 99 10.38 -5.03 3.61
N LEU A 100 10.54 -3.99 2.80
CA LEU A 100 9.89 -2.69 3.01
C LEU A 100 8.36 -2.83 3.05
N ARG A 101 7.77 -3.55 2.09
CA ARG A 101 6.33 -3.86 2.06
C ARG A 101 5.86 -4.57 3.33
N ARG A 102 6.60 -5.59 3.75
CA ARG A 102 6.28 -6.39 4.94
C ARG A 102 6.34 -5.57 6.22
N ASP A 103 7.30 -4.66 6.33
CA ASP A 103 7.61 -3.98 7.59
C ASP A 103 6.86 -2.64 7.73
N HIS A 104 6.50 -1.99 6.61
CA HIS A 104 5.89 -0.65 6.61
C HIS A 104 4.53 -0.53 5.94
N PHE A 105 4.14 -1.46 5.06
CA PHE A 105 2.92 -1.32 4.26
C PHE A 105 1.85 -2.35 4.62
N GLY A 106 0.63 -1.86 4.82
CA GLY A 106 -0.58 -2.67 4.87
C GLY A 106 -1.52 -2.28 3.73
N PHE A 107 -1.91 -3.24 2.90
CA PHE A 107 -2.81 -2.99 1.78
C PHE A 107 -4.24 -3.43 2.11
N ILE A 108 -5.19 -2.55 1.86
CA ILE A 108 -6.61 -2.85 1.89
C ILE A 108 -7.17 -2.50 0.52
N PHE A 109 -7.84 -3.46 -0.11
CA PHE A 109 -8.37 -3.34 -1.46
C PHE A 109 -9.89 -3.25 -1.45
N GLN A 110 -10.48 -2.59 -2.45
CA GLN A 110 -11.93 -2.51 -2.60
C GLN A 110 -12.60 -3.90 -2.71
N ARG A 111 -11.95 -4.84 -3.41
CA ARG A 111 -12.31 -6.26 -3.38
C ARG A 111 -11.35 -6.97 -2.45
N TYR A 112 -11.86 -7.75 -1.51
CA TYR A 112 -11.14 -8.18 -0.31
C TYR A 112 -9.94 -9.13 -0.54
N HIS A 113 -9.66 -9.60 -1.77
CA HIS A 113 -8.49 -10.41 -2.17
C HIS A 113 -8.03 -11.51 -1.18
N LEU A 114 -8.95 -12.04 -0.37
CA LEU A 114 -8.68 -13.11 0.59
C LEU A 114 -8.47 -14.43 -0.14
N LEU A 115 -7.61 -15.28 0.41
CA LEU A 115 -7.41 -16.65 -0.05
C LEU A 115 -8.65 -17.47 0.32
N PRO A 116 -9.45 -17.92 -0.68
CA PRO A 116 -10.80 -18.44 -0.43
C PRO A 116 -10.82 -19.78 0.29
N HIS A 117 -9.71 -20.52 0.27
CA HIS A 117 -9.54 -21.81 0.90
C HIS A 117 -9.04 -21.71 2.35
N LEU A 118 -8.63 -20.53 2.80
CA LEU A 118 -8.19 -20.27 4.15
C LEU A 118 -9.33 -19.66 4.97
N ASP A 119 -9.31 -19.89 6.28
CA ASP A 119 -10.18 -19.17 7.22
C ASP A 119 -9.68 -17.73 7.48
N ALA A 120 -10.46 -16.96 8.22
CA ALA A 120 -10.14 -15.57 8.56
C ALA A 120 -8.80 -15.45 9.28
N VAL A 121 -8.54 -16.31 10.28
CA VAL A 121 -7.28 -16.29 11.05
C VAL A 121 -6.09 -16.54 10.14
N ARG A 122 -6.13 -17.57 9.29
CA ARG A 122 -5.04 -17.91 8.37
C ARG A 122 -4.81 -16.83 7.31
N ASN A 123 -5.86 -16.18 6.83
CA ASN A 123 -5.72 -15.02 5.94
C ASN A 123 -4.95 -13.87 6.63
N VAL A 124 -5.27 -13.58 7.90
CA VAL A 124 -4.59 -12.53 8.69
C VAL A 124 -3.15 -12.93 9.06
N GLU A 125 -2.84 -14.22 9.18
CA GLU A 125 -1.49 -14.70 9.47
C GLU A 125 -0.51 -14.57 8.29
N ILE A 126 -0.99 -14.49 7.04
CA ILE A 126 -0.13 -14.54 5.84
C ILE A 126 1.06 -13.58 5.90
N PRO A 127 0.90 -12.28 6.21
CA PRO A 127 2.04 -11.36 6.28
C PRO A 127 3.07 -11.77 7.35
N ALA A 128 2.61 -12.27 8.50
CA ALA A 128 3.47 -12.68 9.60
C ALA A 128 4.26 -13.97 9.30
N ILE A 129 3.77 -14.83 8.39
CA ILE A 129 4.51 -15.99 7.89
C ILE A 129 5.73 -15.52 7.10
N TYR A 130 5.58 -14.55 6.20
CA TYR A 130 6.69 -13.96 5.44
C TYR A 130 7.67 -13.16 6.31
N ALA A 131 7.24 -12.71 7.49
CA ALA A 131 8.10 -12.13 8.52
C ALA A 131 8.83 -13.15 9.39
N GLY A 132 8.65 -14.45 9.15
CA GLY A 132 9.26 -15.50 9.97
C GLY A 132 8.73 -15.54 11.41
N THR A 133 7.55 -14.98 11.68
CA THR A 133 6.99 -14.95 13.03
C THR A 133 6.54 -16.35 13.45
N ALA A 134 6.95 -16.77 14.65
CA ALA A 134 6.60 -18.08 15.22
C ALA A 134 5.08 -18.32 15.26
N GLN A 135 4.67 -19.57 15.02
CA GLN A 135 3.26 -19.94 14.81
C GLN A 135 2.34 -19.50 15.94
N VAL A 136 2.72 -19.80 17.18
CA VAL A 136 1.91 -19.44 18.35
C VAL A 136 1.68 -17.93 18.40
N LYS A 137 2.73 -17.13 18.23
CA LYS A 137 2.66 -15.66 18.29
C LYS A 137 1.80 -15.06 17.18
N ARG A 138 1.94 -15.53 15.93
CA ARG A 138 1.13 -15.00 14.82
C ARG A 138 -0.34 -15.40 14.95
N HIS A 139 -0.62 -16.61 15.46
CA HIS A 139 -1.98 -17.09 15.68
C HIS A 139 -2.71 -16.27 16.74
N GLU A 140 -2.07 -16.07 17.90
CA GLU A 140 -2.61 -15.22 18.98
C GLU A 140 -2.86 -13.78 18.51
N ARG A 141 -1.91 -13.21 17.77
CA ARG A 141 -2.06 -11.85 17.22
C ARG A 141 -3.20 -11.76 16.21
N ALA A 142 -3.33 -12.73 15.30
CA ALA A 142 -4.39 -12.76 14.31
C ALA A 142 -5.78 -12.82 14.96
N GLN A 143 -5.95 -13.70 15.97
CA GLN A 143 -7.19 -13.78 16.74
C GLN A 143 -7.51 -12.49 17.49
N ALA A 144 -6.51 -11.87 18.12
CA ALA A 144 -6.67 -10.61 18.82
C ALA A 144 -7.11 -9.47 17.88
N LEU A 145 -6.51 -9.37 16.69
CA LEU A 145 -6.88 -8.39 15.68
C LEU A 145 -8.31 -8.61 15.17
N LEU A 146 -8.66 -9.84 14.82
CA LEU A 146 -10.02 -10.17 14.36
C LEU A 146 -11.06 -9.90 15.45
N THR A 147 -10.76 -10.25 16.70
CA THR A 147 -11.65 -9.96 17.83
C THR A 147 -11.84 -8.47 18.04
N ARG A 148 -10.76 -7.68 17.97
CA ARG A 148 -10.82 -6.21 18.06
C ARG A 148 -11.67 -5.59 16.93
N LEU A 149 -11.72 -6.22 15.77
CA LEU A 149 -12.56 -5.82 14.63
C LEU A 149 -14.00 -6.36 14.71
N GLY A 150 -14.38 -7.01 15.82
CA GLY A 150 -15.72 -7.58 16.00
C GLY A 150 -15.95 -8.94 15.34
N LEU A 151 -14.90 -9.58 14.82
CA LEU A 151 -14.96 -10.85 14.08
C LEU A 151 -14.62 -12.08 14.95
N GLY A 152 -14.68 -11.96 16.28
CA GLY A 152 -14.36 -13.05 17.20
C GLY A 152 -15.24 -14.30 17.04
N GLY A 153 -16.48 -14.14 16.55
CA GLY A 153 -17.38 -15.26 16.23
C GLY A 153 -17.10 -15.93 14.87
N HIS A 154 -16.18 -15.40 14.07
CA HIS A 154 -15.95 -15.80 12.67
C HIS A 154 -14.52 -16.24 12.38
N LEU A 155 -13.71 -16.49 13.42
CA LEU A 155 -12.27 -16.79 13.29
C LEU A 155 -11.97 -17.94 12.31
N GLN A 156 -12.83 -18.96 12.30
CA GLN A 156 -12.67 -20.17 11.48
C GLN A 156 -13.52 -20.14 10.20
N HIS A 157 -14.22 -19.04 9.93
CA HIS A 157 -15.00 -18.90 8.70
C HIS A 157 -14.08 -18.61 7.52
N ARG A 158 -14.36 -19.27 6.40
CA ARG A 158 -13.79 -18.93 5.10
C ARG A 158 -14.44 -17.64 4.57
N PRO A 159 -13.78 -16.92 3.65
CA PRO A 159 -14.34 -15.70 3.06
C PRO A 159 -15.76 -15.86 2.50
N SER A 160 -16.10 -17.00 1.91
CA SER A 160 -17.46 -17.26 1.38
C SER A 160 -18.53 -17.45 2.45
N GLN A 161 -18.15 -17.58 3.72
CA GLN A 161 -19.02 -17.72 4.90
C GLN A 161 -19.09 -16.42 5.71
N MET A 162 -18.42 -15.37 5.23
CA MET A 162 -18.43 -14.03 5.81
C MET A 162 -19.32 -13.15 4.94
N SER A 163 -20.28 -12.47 5.57
CA SER A 163 -21.28 -11.63 4.91
C SER A 163 -20.71 -10.26 4.54
#